data_AF-B6QBJ0-F1
#
_entry.id   AF-B6QBJ0-F1
#
_cell.length_a   1.000
_cell.length_b   1.000
_cell.length_c   1.000
_cell.angle_alpha   90.00
_cell.angle_beta   90.00
_cell.angle_gamma   90.00
#
_symmetry.space_group_name_H-M   'P 1'
#
loop_
_entity.id
_entity.type
_entity.pdbx_description
1 polymer ?
#
loop_
_entity_poly.entity_id
_entity_poly.type
_entity_poly.pdbx_seq_one_letter_code
_entity_poly.pdbx_strand_id
1 'polypeptide(L)'
;MAAFIRPSSGAMMGTIMRVPAVYSAKSAPLALTLVRQAQVTQFHSSAKREILTPLPQVVKGTMNDAAPVPHTSPSHGSYHWTFERLIAAGLVPLTIAPFVGGSLNPVMDSILAAGLVLHSHIGFQYVFASTLEL
;
A
#
# COMPACT_ATOMS: atom_id res chain seq x y z
N MET A 1 34.32 -63.32 39.77
CA MET A 1 35.32 -62.42 39.14
C MET A 1 35.00 -61.00 39.62
N ALA A 2 35.56 -60.59 40.77
CA ALA A 2 36.62 -59.56 40.90
C ALA A 2 36.16 -58.18 40.35
N ALA A 3 35.60 -57.28 41.15
CA ALA A 3 36.27 -56.33 42.06
C ALA A 3 37.47 -55.60 41.41
N PHE A 4 37.44 -54.26 41.34
CA PHE A 4 38.41 -53.37 42.01
C PHE A 4 38.00 -51.89 41.87
N ILE A 5 38.36 -51.14 42.91
CA ILE A 5 38.00 -49.78 43.29
C ILE A 5 39.30 -48.93 43.27
N ARG A 6 39.15 -47.59 43.20
CA ARG A 6 39.97 -46.53 43.86
C ARG A 6 41.02 -45.74 43.01
N PRO A 7 41.51 -44.55 43.48
CA PRO A 7 41.12 -43.23 42.97
C PRO A 7 42.33 -42.27 42.78
N SER A 8 42.05 -40.96 42.88
CA SER A 8 42.86 -39.86 43.47
C SER A 8 43.54 -38.86 42.53
N SER A 9 43.10 -37.61 42.73
CA SER A 9 43.74 -36.35 42.38
C SER A 9 45.05 -36.14 43.13
N GLY A 10 45.96 -35.36 42.54
CA GLY A 10 46.87 -34.52 43.32
C GLY A 10 48.19 -34.15 42.66
N ALA A 11 48.47 -32.83 42.70
CA ALA A 11 49.81 -32.20 42.78
C ALA A 11 50.53 -32.01 41.40
N MET A 12 51.19 -30.90 41.04
CA MET A 12 51.64 -29.65 41.69
C MET A 12 51.80 -28.57 40.59
N MET A 13 51.35 -27.32 40.79
CA MET A 13 52.14 -26.15 41.23
C MET A 13 53.41 -25.88 40.41
N GLY A 14 53.44 -24.73 39.72
CA GLY A 14 54.60 -24.22 38.99
C GLY A 14 54.42 -22.79 38.49
N THR A 15 54.58 -21.82 39.39
CA THR A 15 54.64 -20.37 39.15
C THR A 15 55.89 -20.00 38.33
N ILE A 16 55.80 -18.97 37.47
CA ILE A 16 56.65 -17.75 37.44
C ILE A 16 56.61 -17.07 36.06
N MET A 17 56.31 -15.77 36.12
CA MET A 17 56.35 -14.77 35.04
C MET A 17 57.73 -14.62 34.38
N ARG A 18 57.75 -14.27 33.09
CA ARG A 18 58.58 -13.15 32.60
C ARG A 18 58.18 -12.67 31.20
N VAL A 19 57.81 -11.39 31.12
CA VAL A 19 57.74 -10.59 29.89
C VAL A 19 59.16 -10.11 29.55
N PRO A 20 59.51 -9.99 28.26
CA PRO A 20 59.93 -8.68 27.79
C PRO A 20 59.26 -8.26 26.47
N ALA A 21 59.00 -6.97 26.38
CA ALA A 21 58.51 -6.28 25.20
C ALA A 21 59.55 -6.28 24.08
N VAL A 22 59.10 -6.49 22.85
CA VAL A 22 59.83 -6.11 21.64
C VAL A 22 58.88 -5.29 20.78
N TYR A 23 59.14 -4.00 20.71
CA TYR A 23 58.58 -3.11 19.71
C TYR A 23 59.20 -3.49 18.35
N SER A 24 58.38 -3.85 17.37
CA SER A 24 58.81 -3.92 15.97
C SER A 24 57.71 -3.37 15.09
N ALA A 25 57.91 -2.12 14.66
CA ALA A 25 57.11 -1.44 13.67
C ALA A 25 57.27 -2.15 12.32
N LYS A 26 56.17 -2.67 11.76
CA LYS A 26 56.07 -3.03 10.35
C LYS A 26 54.68 -2.65 9.83
N SER A 27 54.68 -1.58 9.02
CA SER A 27 53.83 -1.33 7.85
C SER A 27 52.36 -1.75 7.92
N ALA A 28 51.49 -0.74 7.92
CA ALA A 28 50.07 -0.82 7.62
C ALA A 28 49.78 -1.68 6.37
N PRO A 29 48.58 -2.26 6.32
CA PRO A 29 47.65 -1.80 5.30
C PRO A 29 46.58 -0.97 5.99
N LEU A 30 46.33 0.23 5.47
CA LEU A 30 45.05 0.89 5.61
C LEU A 30 44.01 -0.09 5.05
N ALA A 31 43.51 -0.97 5.91
CA ALA A 31 42.33 -1.77 5.65
C ALA A 31 41.18 -0.77 5.62
N LEU A 32 40.96 -0.19 4.45
CA LEU A 32 39.75 0.55 4.15
C LEU A 32 38.61 -0.48 4.21
N THR A 33 38.04 -0.64 5.39
CA THR A 33 36.75 -1.29 5.58
C THR A 33 35.73 -0.44 4.84
N LEU A 34 35.61 -0.67 3.55
CA LEU A 34 34.40 -0.34 2.79
C LEU A 34 33.31 -1.20 3.41
N VAL A 35 32.72 -0.68 4.49
CA VAL A 35 31.37 -1.07 4.90
C VAL A 35 30.52 -0.71 3.70
N ARG A 36 30.26 -1.70 2.85
CA ARG A 36 29.22 -1.63 1.84
C ARG A 36 27.93 -1.50 2.64
N GLN A 37 27.57 -0.26 2.99
CA GLN A 37 26.23 0.08 3.39
C GLN A 37 25.37 -0.38 2.21
N ALA A 38 24.70 -1.52 2.39
CA ALA A 38 23.61 -1.87 1.51
C ALA A 38 22.67 -0.68 1.57
N GLN A 39 22.68 0.14 0.51
CA GLN A 39 21.71 1.20 0.31
C GLN A 39 20.39 0.46 0.09
N VAL A 40 19.73 0.11 1.20
CA VAL A 40 18.37 -0.36 1.20
C VAL A 40 17.58 0.83 0.74
N THR A 41 17.21 0.84 -0.55
CA THR A 41 16.20 1.75 -1.06
C THR A 41 14.95 1.47 -0.25
N GLN A 42 14.62 2.39 0.66
CA GLN A 42 13.40 2.31 1.46
C GLN A 42 12.21 2.50 0.50
N PHE A 43 11.79 1.42 -0.15
CA PHE A 43 10.49 1.37 -0.79
C PHE A 43 9.47 1.27 0.33
N HIS A 44 8.93 2.43 0.75
CA HIS A 44 7.75 2.63 1.58
C HIS A 44 7.39 1.47 2.52
N SER A 45 8.29 1.05 3.42
CA SER A 45 7.87 0.25 4.57
C SER A 45 7.24 1.21 5.56
N SER A 46 5.95 1.50 5.38
CA SER A 46 5.18 2.17 6.44
C SER A 46 5.40 1.38 7.73
N ALA A 47 5.78 2.06 8.82
CA ALA A 47 5.96 1.40 10.10
C ALA A 47 4.69 0.62 10.43
N LYS A 48 4.80 -0.70 10.69
CA LYS A 48 3.68 -1.55 11.11
C LYS A 48 3.14 -1.01 12.43
N ARG A 49 2.22 -0.07 12.35
CA ARG A 49 1.44 0.39 13.49
C ARG A 49 0.26 -0.58 13.59
N GLU A 50 0.30 -1.45 14.59
CA GLU A 50 -0.91 -2.14 15.07
C GLU A 50 -1.81 -1.09 15.73
N ILE A 51 -2.52 -0.32 14.90
CA ILE A 51 -3.41 0.74 15.39
C ILE A 51 -4.64 0.12 16.03
N LEU A 52 -5.04 -1.09 15.63
CA LEU A 52 -6.11 -1.88 16.24
C LEU A 52 -5.79 -3.37 16.18
N THR A 53 -6.11 -4.10 17.24
CA THR A 53 -6.18 -5.57 17.19
C THR A 53 -7.23 -5.95 16.15
N PRO A 54 -6.96 -6.96 15.29
CA PRO A 54 -7.94 -7.37 14.29
C PRO A 54 -9.25 -7.74 14.99
N LEU A 55 -10.37 -7.24 14.46
CA LEU A 55 -11.70 -7.61 14.93
C LEU A 55 -11.87 -9.14 14.87
N PRO A 56 -12.74 -9.72 15.72
CA PRO A 56 -13.03 -11.15 15.68
C PRO A 56 -13.44 -11.57 14.26
N GLN A 57 -12.56 -12.31 13.58
CA GLN A 57 -12.84 -12.85 12.26
C GLN A 57 -13.75 -14.06 12.41
N VAL A 58 -15.07 -13.82 12.37
CA VAL A 58 -16.06 -14.89 12.42
C VAL A 58 -16.23 -15.46 11.01
N VAL A 59 -15.83 -16.71 10.82
CA VAL A 59 -16.15 -17.46 9.60
C VAL A 59 -17.65 -17.75 9.63
N LYS A 60 -18.41 -17.09 8.76
CA LYS A 60 -19.84 -17.37 8.56
C LYS A 60 -19.95 -18.43 7.47
N GLY A 61 -20.33 -19.65 7.84
CA GLY A 61 -20.44 -20.80 6.92
C GLY A 61 -19.27 -21.79 7.05
N THR A 62 -19.22 -22.76 6.14
CA THR A 62 -18.13 -23.73 6.00
C THR A 62 -17.13 -23.27 4.93
N MET A 63 -15.94 -23.88 4.90
CA MET A 63 -14.91 -23.59 3.89
C MET A 63 -15.39 -23.82 2.44
N ASN A 64 -16.40 -24.68 2.25
CA ASN A 64 -16.93 -25.04 0.94
C ASN A 64 -18.21 -24.27 0.57
N ASP A 65 -18.71 -23.40 1.46
CA ASP A 65 -19.88 -22.59 1.16
C ASP A 65 -19.48 -21.38 0.30
N ALA A 66 -20.26 -21.13 -0.75
CA ALA A 66 -20.06 -19.95 -1.59
C ALA A 66 -20.25 -18.67 -0.76
N ALA A 67 -19.40 -17.67 -1.01
CA ALA A 67 -19.54 -16.37 -0.36
C ALA A 67 -20.94 -15.78 -0.66
N PRO A 68 -21.66 -15.27 0.35
CA PRO A 68 -22.96 -14.68 0.14
C PRO A 68 -22.83 -13.44 -0.75
N VAL A 69 -23.53 -13.46 -1.89
CA VAL A 69 -23.54 -12.32 -2.82
C VAL A 69 -24.40 -11.21 -2.20
N PRO A 70 -23.86 -9.99 -2.02
CA PRO A 70 -24.64 -8.88 -1.53
C PRO A 70 -25.75 -8.54 -2.52
N HIS A 71 -26.89 -8.06 -2.02
CA HIS A 71 -27.97 -7.61 -2.89
C HIS A 71 -27.51 -6.44 -3.76
N THR A 72 -27.47 -6.64 -5.07
CA THR A 72 -27.04 -5.61 -6.01
C THR A 72 -28.18 -4.64 -6.30
N SER A 73 -27.91 -3.33 -6.29
CA SER A 73 -28.85 -2.34 -6.83
C SER A 73 -28.39 -1.89 -8.22
N PRO A 74 -29.27 -1.88 -9.24
CA PRO A 74 -28.92 -1.38 -10.57
C PRO A 74 -28.55 0.10 -10.59
N SER A 75 -28.95 0.87 -9.56
CA SER A 75 -28.61 2.28 -9.39
C SER A 75 -27.10 2.54 -9.25
N HIS A 76 -26.34 1.58 -8.75
CA HIS A 76 -24.89 1.75 -8.49
C HIS A 76 -24.02 1.43 -9.71
N GLY A 77 -24.60 0.99 -10.82
CA GLY A 77 -23.84 0.64 -12.02
C GLY A 77 -24.63 0.89 -13.29
N SER A 78 -25.55 -0.03 -13.62
CA SER A 78 -26.25 -0.03 -14.91
C SER A 78 -27.03 1.26 -15.20
N TYR A 79 -27.80 1.78 -14.23
CA TYR A 79 -28.56 3.01 -14.41
C TYR A 79 -27.66 4.24 -14.41
N HIS A 80 -26.66 4.30 -13.52
CA HIS A 80 -25.72 5.41 -13.48
C HIS A 80 -24.95 5.55 -14.79
N TRP A 81 -24.42 4.44 -15.31
CA TRP A 81 -23.74 4.41 -16.60
C TRP A 81 -24.65 4.84 -17.75
N THR A 82 -25.86 4.28 -17.84
CA THR A 82 -26.79 4.61 -18.93
C THR A 82 -27.18 6.09 -18.88
N PHE A 83 -27.43 6.62 -17.69
CA PHE A 83 -27.76 8.02 -17.47
C PHE A 83 -26.62 8.95 -17.92
N GLU A 84 -25.38 8.66 -17.54
CA GLU A 84 -24.22 9.44 -18.00
C GLU A 84 -24.11 9.48 -19.53
N ARG A 85 -24.28 8.32 -20.18
CA ARG A 85 -24.16 8.24 -21.63
C ARG A 85 -25.29 9.02 -22.31
N LEU A 86 -26.51 8.99 -21.76
CA LEU A 86 -27.63 9.78 -22.27
C LEU A 86 -27.38 11.28 -22.15
N ILE A 87 -26.89 11.76 -21.00
CA ILE A 87 -26.57 13.18 -20.79
C ILE A 87 -25.44 13.61 -21.75
N ALA A 88 -24.37 12.83 -21.86
CA ALA A 88 -23.26 13.13 -22.76
C ALA A 88 -23.70 13.16 -24.23
N ALA A 89 -24.48 12.17 -24.67
CA ALA A 89 -25.00 12.11 -26.03
C ALA A 89 -25.99 13.25 -26.33
N GLY A 90 -26.84 13.62 -25.37
CA GLY A 90 -27.79 14.74 -25.51
C GLY A 90 -27.12 16.11 -25.55
N LEU A 91 -25.98 16.28 -24.87
CA LEU A 91 -25.21 17.54 -24.91
C LEU A 91 -24.60 17.82 -26.28
N VAL A 92 -24.27 16.80 -27.08
CA VAL A 92 -23.68 16.98 -28.42
C VAL A 92 -24.57 17.84 -29.33
N PRO A 93 -25.84 17.49 -29.61
CA PRO A 93 -26.71 18.35 -30.41
C PRO A 93 -27.08 19.66 -29.68
N LEU A 94 -27.20 19.64 -28.35
CA LEU A 94 -27.51 20.85 -27.57
C LEU A 94 -26.44 21.93 -27.69
N THR A 95 -25.17 21.58 -27.89
CA THR A 95 -24.11 22.58 -28.12
C THR A 95 -24.20 23.25 -29.50
N ILE A 96 -24.87 22.60 -30.46
CA ILE A 96 -25.10 23.15 -31.82
C ILE A 96 -26.39 23.98 -31.86
N ALA A 97 -27.40 23.61 -31.07
CA ALA A 97 -28.73 24.21 -31.12
C ALA A 97 -28.78 25.75 -31.00
N PRO A 98 -27.96 26.44 -30.16
CA PRO A 98 -27.94 27.90 -30.09
C PRO A 98 -27.55 28.58 -31.42
N PHE A 99 -26.73 27.92 -32.24
CA PHE A 99 -26.28 28.48 -33.52
C PHE A 99 -27.36 28.43 -34.60
N VAL A 100 -28.34 27.53 -34.47
CA VAL A 100 -29.45 27.37 -35.42
C VAL A 100 -30.72 28.05 -34.92
N GLY A 101 -30.93 28.09 -33.60
CA GLY A 101 -32.15 28.60 -32.97
C GLY A 101 -32.25 30.13 -32.81
N GLY A 102 -31.19 30.88 -33.10
CA GLY A 102 -31.13 32.32 -32.87
C GLY A 102 -30.74 32.71 -31.43
N SER A 103 -30.55 34.00 -31.15
CA SER A 103 -29.85 34.48 -29.94
C SER A 103 -30.69 34.55 -28.65
N LEU A 104 -32.00 34.36 -28.70
CA LEU A 104 -32.90 34.53 -27.55
C LEU A 104 -33.78 33.29 -27.38
N ASN A 105 -33.26 32.29 -26.69
CA ASN A 105 -34.03 31.10 -26.32
C ASN A 105 -33.76 30.68 -24.87
N PRO A 106 -34.40 31.34 -23.89
CA PRO A 106 -34.10 31.13 -22.46
C PRO A 106 -34.39 29.70 -22.00
N VAL A 107 -35.33 29.00 -22.65
CA VAL A 107 -35.62 27.59 -22.35
C VAL A 107 -34.45 26.72 -22.80
N MET A 108 -33.98 26.88 -24.03
CA MET A 108 -32.82 26.13 -24.53
C MET A 108 -31.55 26.43 -23.72
N ASP A 109 -31.33 27.69 -23.38
CA ASP A 109 -30.20 28.10 -22.54
C ASP A 109 -30.27 27.46 -21.15
N SER A 110 -31.47 27.39 -20.54
CA SER A 110 -31.68 26.73 -19.25
C SER A 110 -31.42 25.23 -19.29
N ILE A 111 -31.84 24.54 -20.37
CA ILE A 111 -31.62 23.11 -20.57
C ILE A 111 -30.12 22.84 -20.77
N LEU A 112 -29.45 23.64 -21.60
CA LEU A 112 -28.02 23.53 -21.83
C LEU A 112 -27.24 23.76 -20.53
N ALA A 113 -27.58 24.81 -19.77
CA ALA A 113 -26.94 25.12 -18.49
C ALA A 113 -27.14 23.99 -17.47
N ALA A 114 -28.36 23.49 -17.30
CA ALA A 114 -28.65 22.39 -16.39
C ALA A 114 -27.93 21.10 -16.79
N GLY A 115 -27.95 20.76 -18.09
CA GLY A 115 -27.24 19.60 -18.63
C GLY A 115 -25.73 19.67 -18.39
N LEU A 116 -25.13 20.85 -18.56
CA LEU A 116 -23.70 21.07 -18.33
C LEU A 116 -23.34 20.91 -16.84
N VAL A 117 -24.16 21.44 -15.93
CA VAL A 117 -23.98 21.27 -14.48
C VAL A 117 -24.07 19.80 -14.10
N LEU A 118 -25.07 19.07 -14.60
CA LEU A 118 -25.23 17.64 -14.33
C LEU A 118 -24.05 16.82 -14.86
N HIS A 119 -23.63 17.04 -16.11
CA HIS A 119 -22.49 16.35 -16.71
C HIS A 119 -21.18 16.61 -15.94
N SER A 120 -20.95 17.86 -15.54
CA SER A 120 -19.77 18.26 -14.78
C SER A 120 -19.78 17.66 -13.38
N HIS A 121 -20.93 17.66 -12.69
CA HIS A 121 -21.06 17.09 -11.36
C HIS A 121 -20.67 15.62 -11.32
N ILE A 122 -21.20 14.82 -12.25
CA ILE A 122 -20.90 13.39 -12.33
C ILE A 122 -19.44 13.16 -12.76
N GLY A 123 -18.94 13.93 -13.73
CA GLY A 123 -17.54 13.87 -14.15
C GLY A 123 -16.56 14.19 -13.02
N PHE A 124 -16.87 15.18 -12.19
CA PHE A 124 -16.04 15.53 -11.03
C PHE A 124 -16.07 14.46 -9.94
N GLN A 125 -17.21 13.79 -9.72
CA GLN A 125 -17.24 12.64 -8.80
C GLN A 125 -16.24 11.56 -9.22
N TYR A 126 -16.11 11.28 -10.52
CA TYR A 126 -15.13 10.32 -11.03
C TYR A 126 -13.68 10.77 -10.81
N VAL A 127 -13.38 12.04 -11.11
CA VAL A 127 -12.04 12.58 -10.88
C VAL A 127 -11.68 12.46 -9.41
N PHE A 128 -12.56 12.90 -8.49
CA PHE A 128 -12.30 12.81 -7.06
C PHE A 128 -12.16 11.37 -6.56
N ALA A 129 -13.08 10.48 -6.93
CA ALA A 129 -13.02 9.07 -6.55
C ALA A 129 -11.70 8.42 -7.01
N SER A 130 -11.27 8.69 -8.25
CA SER A 130 -10.02 8.15 -8.79
C SER A 130 -8.76 8.69 -8.11
N THR A 131 -8.78 9.93 -7.61
CA THR A 131 -7.64 10.55 -6.93
C THR A 131 -7.50 10.19 -5.45
N LEU A 132 -8.55 9.67 -4.82
CA LEU A 132 -8.58 9.31 -3.40
C LEU A 132 -8.21 7.84 -3.13
N GLU A 133 -8.01 7.03 -4.17
CA GLU A 133 -7.54 5.64 -4.05
C GLU A 133 -5.99 5.51 -4.13
N LEU A 134 -5.26 6.56 -3.77
CA LEU A 134 -3.82 6.54 -3.46
C LEU A 134 -3.59 6.60 -1.95
#